data_AF-A0AAW7Y444-F1
#
_entry.id   AF-A0AAW7Y444-F1
#
_cell.length_a   1.000
_cell.length_b   1.000
_cell.length_c   1.000
_cell.angle_alpha   90.00
_cell.angle_beta   90.00
_cell.angle_gamma   90.00
#
_symmetry.space_group_name_H-M   'P 1'
#
loop_
_entity.id
_entity.type
_entity.pdbx_description
1 polymer ?
#
loop_
_entity_poly.entity_id
_entity_poly.type
_entity_poly.pdbx_seq_one_letter_code
_entity_poly.pdbx_strand_id
1 'polypeptide(L)'
;MKLFIAASLLTLTLAIAPVTCIADPIHTAPSNALTVQKALRILQDQGYYDFRKIKLEQDDREIEVEARNKIGNKVEIELDLYTGQIMTIDHD
;
A
#
# COMPACT_ATOMS: atom_id res chain seq x y z
N MET A 1 -32.90 16.43 67.18
CA MET A 1 -33.09 17.34 66.03
C MET A 1 -32.42 16.71 64.82
N LYS A 2 -33.16 16.62 63.70
CA LYS A 2 -32.75 15.98 62.45
C LYS A 2 -31.77 16.90 61.71
N LEU A 3 -30.71 16.37 61.11
CA LEU A 3 -29.99 17.07 60.06
C LEU A 3 -29.69 16.09 58.92
N PHE A 4 -30.51 16.20 57.87
CA PHE A 4 -30.36 15.48 56.61
C PHE A 4 -29.35 16.25 55.75
N ILE A 5 -28.23 15.62 55.39
CA ILE A 5 -27.29 16.18 54.42
C ILE A 5 -27.69 15.64 53.04
N ALA A 6 -28.22 16.53 52.20
CA ALA A 6 -28.56 16.22 50.81
C ALA A 6 -27.27 16.06 49.99
N ALA A 7 -27.02 14.85 49.49
CA ALA A 7 -25.93 14.58 48.56
C ALA A 7 -26.32 15.09 47.17
N SER A 8 -25.67 16.17 46.71
CA SER A 8 -25.81 16.67 45.34
C SER A 8 -24.87 15.89 44.43
N LEU A 9 -25.45 15.11 43.51
CA LEU A 9 -24.72 14.28 42.55
C LEU A 9 -24.30 15.15 41.35
N LEU A 10 -23.05 15.64 41.38
CA LEU A 10 -22.45 16.40 40.29
C LEU A 10 -22.12 15.44 39.14
N THR A 11 -22.93 15.45 38.07
CA THR A 11 -22.67 14.66 36.87
C THR A 11 -21.66 15.39 35.97
N LEU A 12 -20.41 14.92 35.99
CA LEU A 12 -19.34 15.43 35.13
C LEU A 12 -19.53 14.89 33.71
N THR A 13 -20.02 15.73 32.79
CA THR A 13 -20.10 15.42 31.36
C THR A 13 -18.71 15.56 30.75
N LEU A 14 -18.11 14.43 30.38
CA LEU A 14 -16.81 14.38 29.72
C LEU A 14 -17.00 14.71 28.23
N ALA A 15 -16.64 15.93 27.83
CA ALA A 15 -16.67 16.33 26.43
C ALA A 15 -15.51 15.66 25.66
N ILE A 16 -15.85 14.78 24.70
CA ILE A 16 -14.86 14.17 23.81
C ILE A 16 -14.64 15.15 22.65
N ALA A 17 -13.49 15.83 22.62
CA ALA A 17 -13.10 16.66 21.49
C ALA A 17 -12.62 15.76 20.33
N PRO A 18 -13.08 15.97 19.08
CA PRO A 18 -12.59 15.21 17.94
C PRO A 18 -11.13 15.59 17.66
N VAL A 19 -10.23 14.63 17.79
CA VAL A 19 -8.83 14.77 17.36
C VAL A 19 -8.80 14.64 15.84
N THR A 20 -8.44 15.72 15.14
CA THR A 20 -8.16 15.64 13.70
C THR A 20 -6.83 14.92 13.50
N CYS A 21 -6.87 13.74 12.87
CA CYS A 21 -5.66 13.11 12.36
C CYS A 21 -5.18 13.87 11.12
N ILE A 22 -3.91 14.28 11.12
CA ILE A 22 -3.23 14.72 9.91
C ILE A 22 -2.49 13.50 9.38
N ALA A 23 -2.87 13.03 8.20
CA ALA A 23 -2.16 11.95 7.52
C ALA A 23 -0.78 12.44 7.06
N ASP A 24 0.20 11.55 7.09
CA ASP A 24 1.51 11.84 6.51
C ASP A 24 1.36 12.25 5.03
N PRO A 25 2.19 13.18 4.55
CA PRO A 25 2.15 13.61 3.16
C PRO A 25 2.38 12.40 2.25
N ILE A 26 1.52 12.26 1.23
CA ILE A 26 1.71 11.21 0.22
C ILE A 26 3.03 11.47 -0.51
N HIS A 27 3.92 10.47 -0.51
CA HIS A 27 5.12 10.55 -1.33
C HIS A 27 4.68 10.47 -2.79
N THR A 28 4.79 11.60 -3.50
CA THR A 28 4.35 11.65 -4.89
C THR A 28 5.49 11.08 -5.73
N ALA A 29 5.29 9.88 -6.30
CA ALA A 29 6.22 9.34 -7.29
C ALA A 29 6.40 10.37 -8.42
N PRO A 30 7.59 10.45 -9.05
CA PRO A 30 7.82 11.36 -10.17
C PRO A 30 6.76 11.12 -11.25
N SER A 31 6.24 12.18 -11.89
CA SER A 31 5.08 12.10 -12.80
C SER A 31 5.26 11.16 -14.00
N ASN A 32 6.48 10.68 -14.22
CA ASN A 32 6.89 9.89 -15.36
C ASN A 32 7.05 8.40 -15.00
N ALA A 33 7.04 8.06 -13.71
CA ALA A 33 7.16 6.68 -13.27
C ALA A 33 5.91 5.88 -13.66
N LEU A 34 6.15 4.62 -14.00
CA LEU A 34 5.11 3.65 -14.29
C LEU A 34 4.31 3.37 -13.02
N THR A 35 2.99 3.41 -13.15
CA THR A 35 2.13 2.99 -12.05
C THR A 35 2.16 1.47 -11.92
N VAL A 36 2.00 0.97 -10.68
CA VAL A 36 1.87 -0.46 -10.41
C VAL A 36 0.77 -1.09 -11.28
N GLN A 37 -0.37 -0.42 -11.44
CA GLN A 37 -1.49 -0.94 -12.25
C GLN A 37 -1.07 -1.13 -13.72
N LYS A 38 -0.27 -0.21 -14.27
CA LYS A 38 0.21 -0.31 -15.65
C LYS A 38 1.27 -1.41 -15.80
N ALA A 39 2.16 -1.57 -14.82
CA ALA A 39 3.12 -2.68 -14.77
C ALA A 39 2.42 -4.04 -14.77
N LEU A 40 1.44 -4.23 -13.86
CA LEU A 40 0.66 -5.46 -13.80
C LEU A 40 -0.10 -5.72 -15.10
N ARG A 41 -0.62 -4.67 -15.76
CA ARG A 41 -1.29 -4.84 -17.05
C ARG A 41 -0.34 -5.35 -18.14
N ILE A 42 0.87 -4.80 -18.21
CA ILE A 42 1.92 -5.26 -19.13
C ILE A 42 2.21 -6.75 -18.91
N LEU A 43 2.34 -7.18 -17.65
CA LEU A 43 2.57 -8.59 -17.31
C LEU A 43 1.37 -9.48 -17.64
N GLN A 44 0.14 -9.02 -17.37
CA GLN A 44 -1.08 -9.73 -17.75
C GLN A 44 -1.19 -9.94 -19.25
N ASP A 45 -0.89 -8.91 -20.05
CA ASP A 45 -0.92 -8.98 -21.52
C ASP A 45 0.14 -9.96 -22.06
N GLN A 46 1.21 -10.23 -21.29
CA GLN A 46 2.22 -11.25 -21.60
C GLN A 46 1.86 -12.66 -21.08
N GLY A 47 0.77 -12.81 -20.33
CA GLY A 47 0.25 -14.09 -19.83
C GLY A 47 0.73 -14.48 -18.44
N TYR A 48 1.28 -13.55 -17.67
CA TYR A 48 1.54 -13.74 -16.25
C TYR A 48 0.26 -13.53 -15.42
N TYR A 49 0.15 -14.21 -14.28
CA TYR A 49 -1.00 -14.14 -13.37
C TYR A 49 -0.59 -14.43 -11.92
N ASP A 50 -1.53 -14.40 -10.96
CA ASP A 50 -1.28 -14.66 -9.53
C ASP A 50 -0.18 -13.74 -8.94
N PHE A 51 -0.33 -12.43 -9.17
CA PHE A 51 0.63 -11.40 -8.74
C PHE A 51 0.70 -11.25 -7.23
N ARG A 52 1.93 -11.22 -6.70
CA ARG A 52 2.25 -11.13 -5.27
C ARG A 52 3.48 -10.24 -5.08
N LYS A 53 3.69 -9.80 -3.83
CA LYS A 53 4.87 -9.03 -3.38
C LYS A 53 5.31 -7.95 -4.38
N ILE A 54 4.40 -7.06 -4.74
CA ILE A 54 4.71 -5.98 -5.68
C ILE A 54 5.48 -4.89 -4.93
N LYS A 55 6.74 -4.66 -5.31
CA LYS A 55 7.58 -3.63 -4.71
C LYS A 55 7.92 -2.56 -5.74
N LEU A 56 8.06 -1.34 -5.25
CA LEU A 56 8.48 -0.18 -6.02
C LEU A 56 9.84 0.25 -5.47
N GLU A 57 10.91 -0.11 -6.16
CA GLU A 57 12.28 0.18 -5.74
C GLU A 57 12.81 1.38 -6.52
N GLN A 58 12.68 2.58 -5.94
CA GLN A 58 13.03 3.83 -6.65
C GLN A 58 14.54 4.00 -6.83
N ASP A 59 15.34 3.51 -5.88
CA ASP A 59 16.79 3.59 -5.91
C ASP A 59 17.37 2.75 -7.07
N ASP A 60 16.79 1.56 -7.28
CA ASP A 60 17.16 0.65 -8.38
C ASP A 60 16.39 0.96 -9.68
N ARG A 61 15.37 1.83 -9.60
CA ARG A 61 14.50 2.26 -10.70
C ARG A 61 13.74 1.11 -11.33
N GLU A 62 13.14 0.28 -10.50
CA GLU A 62 12.41 -0.90 -10.93
C GLU A 62 11.11 -1.15 -10.15
N ILE A 63 10.29 -2.02 -10.72
CA ILE A 63 9.14 -2.64 -10.08
C ILE A 63 9.39 -4.14 -10.06
N GLU A 64 9.55 -4.70 -8.87
CA GLU A 64 9.70 -6.14 -8.63
C GLU A 64 8.31 -6.76 -8.42
N VAL A 65 8.01 -7.85 -9.13
CA VAL A 65 6.73 -8.55 -9.04
C VAL A 65 6.94 -10.06 -9.02
N GLU A 66 6.49 -10.72 -7.94
CA GLU A 66 6.31 -12.17 -7.96
C GLU A 66 5.02 -12.52 -8.73
N ALA A 67 5.10 -13.48 -9.65
CA ALA A 67 3.95 -13.93 -10.44
C ALA A 67 4.06 -15.42 -10.81
N ARG A 68 3.03 -15.94 -11.48
CA ARG A 68 3.07 -17.20 -12.23
C ARG A 68 3.13 -16.95 -13.71
N ASN A 69 3.99 -17.70 -14.40
CA ASN A 69 4.06 -17.69 -15.86
C ASN A 69 2.97 -18.59 -16.49
N LYS A 70 2.88 -18.63 -17.82
CA LYS A 70 1.85 -19.39 -18.58
C LYS A 70 1.77 -20.89 -18.24
N ILE A 71 2.86 -21.49 -17.76
CA ILE A 71 2.92 -22.91 -17.40
C ILE A 71 2.73 -23.15 -15.90
N GLY A 72 2.52 -22.08 -15.12
CA GLY A 72 2.20 -22.11 -13.69
C GLY A 72 3.41 -22.03 -12.76
N ASN A 73 4.62 -21.86 -13.28
CA ASN A 73 5.82 -21.71 -12.44
C ASN A 73 5.85 -20.35 -11.77
N LYS A 74 6.27 -20.30 -10.51
CA LYS A 74 6.54 -19.04 -9.81
C LYS A 74 7.80 -18.42 -10.41
N VAL A 75 7.75 -17.10 -10.62
CA VAL A 75 8.87 -16.29 -11.10
C VAL A 75 8.85 -14.94 -10.39
N GLU A 76 10.01 -14.34 -10.24
CA GLU A 76 10.19 -12.94 -9.88
C GLU A 76 10.55 -12.15 -11.14
N ILE A 77 9.89 -11.02 -11.36
CA ILE A 77 10.03 -10.22 -12.57
C ILE A 77 10.38 -8.80 -12.18
N GLU A 78 11.51 -8.31 -12.67
CA GLU A 78 11.93 -6.92 -12.52
C GLU A 78 11.56 -6.15 -13.79
N LEU A 79 10.80 -5.06 -13.65
CA LEU A 79 10.44 -4.16 -14.73
C LEU A 79 11.09 -2.80 -14.53
N ASP A 80 11.64 -2.22 -15.61
CA ASP A 80 12.11 -0.84 -15.61
C ASP A 80 10.98 0.12 -15.22
N LEU A 81 11.22 0.94 -14.20
CA LEU A 81 10.21 1.81 -13.59
C LEU A 81 9.63 2.86 -14.54
N TYR A 82 10.27 3.19 -15.66
CA TYR A 82 9.81 4.27 -16.53
C TYR A 82 9.21 3.73 -17.83
N THR A 83 9.76 2.63 -18.34
CA THR A 83 9.41 2.05 -19.63
C THR A 83 8.52 0.82 -19.51
N GLY A 84 8.56 0.12 -18.38
CA GLY A 84 7.88 -1.17 -18.17
C GLY A 84 8.51 -2.32 -18.96
N GLN A 85 9.73 -2.17 -19.45
CA GLN A 85 10.49 -3.27 -20.05
C GLN A 85 10.88 -4.27 -18.98
N ILE A 86 10.70 -5.56 -19.25
CA ILE A 86 11.20 -6.62 -18.37
C ILE A 86 12.73 -6.62 -18.48
N MET A 87 13.40 -6.47 -17.34
CA MET A 87 14.85 -6.47 -17.21
C MET A 87 15.36 -7.86 -16.84
N THR A 88 14.74 -8.47 -15.85
CA THR A 88 15.14 -9.76 -15.29
C THR A 88 13.92 -10.65 -15.05
N ILE A 89 14.11 -11.97 -15.20
CA ILE A 89 13.15 -12.99 -14.77
C ILE A 89 13.93 -14.06 -14.02
N ASP A 90 13.69 -14.13 -12.72
CA ASP A 90 14.31 -15.14 -11.85
C ASP A 90 13.30 -16.25 -11.53
N HIS A 91 13.84 -17.47 -11.48
CA HIS A 91 13.08 -18.68 -11.18
C HIS A 91 13.42 -19.13 -9.76
N ASP A 92 12.40 -19.21 -8.91
CA ASP A 92 12.46 -19.84 -7.58
C ASP A 92 12.70 -21.36 -7.68
#